data_AF-A0A7S2CQQ3-F1
#
_entry.id   AF-A0A7S2CQQ3-F1
#
_cell.length_a   1.000
_cell.length_b   1.000
_cell.length_c   1.000
_cell.angle_alpha   90.00
_cell.angle_beta   90.00
_cell.angle_gamma   90.00
#
_symmetry.space_group_name_H-M   'P 1'
#
loop_
_entity.id
_entity.type
_entity.pdbx_description
1 polymer ?
#
loop_
_entity_poly.entity_id
_entity_poly.type
_entity_poly.pdbx_seq_one_letter_code
_entity_poly.pdbx_strand_id
1 'polypeptide(L)'
;DLDKARTYYQNGLRRCPNSIPLWRLASTLEKSTAGPVKARSMLELARLKNPKNPELWLEAIRLEKEASNEKMGINLMAKALQECPDSGILWAEEIKTAPRATRRAKSLEALKRCDNDPHVICAVAGLFVDERKYPKARKWYNRAVTLDDKIGDVWAAYFAFELTHGEDEHQKDVTARCAGADPKYGELWCSISKDPTNRKVAKGELLDRVAKRLIERTAEASKVA
;
A
#
# COMPACT_ATOMS: atom_id res chain seq x y z
N ASP A 1 -15.02 11.13 20.88
CA ASP A 1 -15.09 10.22 22.04
C ASP A 1 -14.63 8.83 21.59
N LEU A 2 -13.39 8.47 21.93
CA LEU A 2 -12.71 7.28 21.41
C LEU A 2 -13.31 5.97 21.93
N ASP A 3 -13.86 5.99 23.15
CA ASP A 3 -14.48 4.80 23.74
C ASP A 3 -15.83 4.49 23.09
N LYS A 4 -16.62 5.52 22.75
CA LYS A 4 -17.82 5.34 21.92
C LYS A 4 -17.48 4.82 20.53
N ALA A 5 -16.41 5.31 19.91
CA ALA A 5 -15.97 4.78 18.62
C ALA A 5 -15.64 3.28 18.73
N ARG A 6 -14.95 2.85 19.80
CA ARG A 6 -14.64 1.44 20.04
C ARG A 6 -15.90 0.58 20.14
N THR A 7 -16.92 1.02 20.89
CA THR A 7 -18.17 0.26 21.02
C THR A 7 -18.92 0.16 19.68
N TYR A 8 -18.93 1.22 18.87
CA TYR A 8 -19.51 1.18 17.53
C TYR A 8 -18.78 0.21 16.61
N TYR A 9 -17.44 0.20 16.60
CA TYR A 9 -16.67 -0.76 15.82
C TYR A 9 -16.93 -2.20 16.26
N GLN A 10 -16.94 -2.47 17.57
CA GLN A 10 -17.23 -3.82 18.09
C GLN A 10 -18.65 -4.28 17.71
N ASN A 11 -19.65 -3.41 17.81
CA ASN A 11 -21.01 -3.70 17.38
C ASN A 11 -21.10 -3.94 15.86
N GLY A 12 -20.37 -3.14 15.08
CA GLY A 12 -20.25 -3.31 13.64
C GLY A 12 -19.63 -4.66 13.27
N LEU A 13 -18.55 -5.05 13.94
CA LEU A 13 -17.85 -6.33 13.70
C LEU A 13 -18.70 -7.55 14.08
N ARG A 14 -19.56 -7.43 15.11
CA ARG A 14 -20.53 -8.47 15.46
C ARG A 14 -21.58 -8.68 14.37
N ARG A 15 -22.03 -7.60 13.72
CA ARG A 15 -23.06 -7.63 12.68
C ARG A 15 -22.50 -7.94 11.29
N CYS A 16 -21.32 -7.43 10.99
CA CYS A 16 -20.66 -7.55 9.70
C CYS A 16 -19.23 -8.10 9.87
N PRO A 17 -19.07 -9.39 10.26
CA PRO A 17 -17.76 -9.98 10.48
C PRO A 17 -16.94 -10.11 9.19
N ASN A 18 -17.56 -10.05 8.01
CA ASN A 18 -16.87 -10.25 6.72
C ASN A 18 -16.30 -8.95 6.13
N SER A 19 -16.52 -7.80 6.78
CA SER A 19 -16.05 -6.50 6.25
C SER A 19 -14.59 -6.25 6.61
N ILE A 20 -13.70 -6.47 5.63
CA ILE A 20 -12.25 -6.22 5.78
C ILE A 20 -11.95 -4.76 6.17
N PRO A 21 -12.52 -3.72 5.51
CA PRO A 21 -12.24 -2.33 5.89
C PRO A 21 -12.60 -2.01 7.34
N LEU A 22 -13.66 -2.63 7.86
CA LEU A 22 -14.08 -2.44 9.25
C LEU A 22 -13.07 -3.01 10.24
N TRP A 23 -12.51 -4.20 9.96
CA TRP A 23 -11.42 -4.78 10.74
C TRP A 23 -10.16 -3.91 10.73
N ARG A 24 -9.82 -3.31 9.59
CA ARG A 24 -8.67 -2.39 9.45
C ARG A 24 -8.87 -1.11 10.27
N LEU A 25 -10.07 -0.52 10.22
CA LEU A 25 -10.38 0.66 11.03
C LEU A 25 -10.41 0.34 12.53
N ALA A 26 -10.94 -0.83 12.90
CA ALA A 26 -10.92 -1.28 14.29
C ALA A 26 -9.48 -1.52 14.80
N SER A 27 -8.61 -2.14 13.99
CA SER A 27 -7.22 -2.40 14.39
C SER A 27 -6.41 -1.10 14.52
N THR A 28 -6.63 -0.13 13.64
CA THR A 28 -5.97 1.19 13.72
C THR A 28 -6.42 1.99 14.93
N LEU A 29 -7.71 1.95 15.29
CA LEU A 29 -8.22 2.55 16.53
C LEU A 29 -7.66 1.88 17.78
N GLU A 30 -7.63 0.54 17.84
CA GLU A 30 -7.06 -0.17 18.98
C GLU A 30 -5.55 0.07 19.10
N LYS A 31 -4.84 0.17 17.97
CA LYS A 31 -3.42 0.56 17.94
C LYS A 31 -3.20 1.93 18.59
N SER A 32 -4.02 2.93 18.26
CA SER A 32 -3.88 4.28 18.82
C SER A 32 -4.31 4.41 20.28
N THR A 33 -5.17 3.51 20.78
CA THR A 33 -5.78 3.64 22.12
C THR A 33 -5.21 2.69 23.16
N ALA A 34 -4.94 1.44 22.79
CA ALA A 34 -4.57 0.36 23.70
C ALA A 34 -3.21 -0.29 23.35
N GLY A 35 -2.54 0.22 22.31
CA GLY A 35 -1.21 -0.22 21.90
C GLY A 35 -1.20 -1.45 20.96
N PRO A 36 -0.01 -1.86 20.52
CA PRO A 36 0.16 -2.84 19.44
C PRO A 36 -0.32 -4.25 19.81
N VAL A 37 -0.25 -4.63 21.09
CA VAL A 37 -0.65 -5.98 21.55
C VAL A 37 -2.13 -6.25 21.28
N LYS A 38 -3.00 -5.29 21.57
CA LYS A 38 -4.44 -5.44 21.34
C LYS A 38 -4.82 -5.35 19.86
N ALA A 39 -4.07 -4.56 19.09
CA ALA A 39 -4.21 -4.55 17.64
C ALA A 39 -3.84 -5.91 17.00
N ARG A 40 -2.80 -6.60 17.51
CA ARG A 40 -2.44 -7.96 17.06
C ARG A 40 -3.56 -8.96 17.28
N SER A 41 -4.10 -9.03 18.50
CA SER A 41 -5.18 -9.98 18.82
C SER A 41 -6.43 -9.69 17.99
N MET A 42 -6.70 -8.42 17.70
CA MET A 42 -7.81 -8.05 16.82
C MET A 42 -7.58 -8.51 15.37
N LEU A 43 -6.37 -8.35 14.83
CA LEU A 43 -6.03 -8.82 13.48
C LEU A 43 -5.97 -10.35 13.38
N GLU A 44 -5.55 -11.04 14.44
CA GLU A 44 -5.64 -12.51 14.53
C GLU A 44 -7.09 -12.99 14.46
N LEU A 45 -7.99 -12.36 15.23
CA LEU A 45 -9.41 -12.68 15.17
C LEU A 45 -10.00 -12.39 13.79
N ALA A 46 -9.60 -11.28 13.16
CA ALA A 46 -10.02 -10.92 11.81
C ALA A 46 -9.63 -12.01 10.79
N ARG A 47 -8.40 -12.53 10.87
CA ARG A 47 -7.92 -13.62 9.99
C ARG A 47 -8.64 -14.94 10.24
N LEU A 48 -8.96 -15.25 11.50
CA LEU A 48 -9.73 -16.45 11.83
C LEU A 48 -11.15 -16.39 11.23
N LYS A 49 -11.77 -15.21 11.24
CA LYS A 49 -13.11 -15.00 10.67
C LYS A 49 -13.11 -14.89 9.15
N ASN A 50 -12.06 -14.30 8.59
CA ASN A 50 -11.90 -14.06 7.16
C ASN A 50 -10.60 -14.70 6.66
N PRO A 51 -10.55 -16.03 6.54
CA PRO A 51 -9.35 -16.72 6.08
C PRO A 51 -8.98 -16.31 4.65
N LYS A 52 -7.70 -16.45 4.28
CA LYS A 52 -7.19 -16.17 2.92
C LYS A 52 -7.40 -14.74 2.41
N ASN A 53 -7.39 -13.74 3.29
CA ASN A 53 -7.50 -12.34 2.89
C ASN A 53 -6.15 -11.61 2.98
N PRO A 54 -5.58 -11.16 1.85
CA PRO A 54 -4.24 -10.57 1.83
C PRO A 54 -4.16 -9.21 2.51
N GLU A 55 -5.24 -8.40 2.48
CA GLU A 55 -5.25 -7.09 3.15
C GLU A 55 -5.07 -7.20 4.67
N LEU A 56 -5.68 -8.20 5.31
CA LEU A 56 -5.55 -8.43 6.76
C LEU A 56 -4.14 -8.90 7.14
N TRP A 57 -3.52 -9.69 6.27
CA TRP A 57 -2.12 -10.09 6.41
C TRP A 57 -1.19 -8.89 6.28
N LEU A 58 -1.39 -8.05 5.28
CA LEU A 58 -0.58 -6.85 5.06
C LEU A 58 -0.67 -5.88 6.25
N GLU A 59 -1.86 -5.65 6.81
CA GLU A 59 -1.99 -4.80 8.00
C GLU A 59 -1.26 -5.35 9.21
N ALA A 60 -1.27 -6.68 9.40
CA ALA A 60 -0.52 -7.30 10.49
C ALA A 60 0.99 -7.16 10.32
N ILE A 61 1.48 -7.28 9.09
CA ILE A 61 2.91 -7.12 8.78
C ILE A 61 3.34 -5.68 9.01
N ARG A 62 2.52 -4.70 8.59
CA ARG A 62 2.77 -3.28 8.86
C ARG A 62 2.77 -2.96 10.35
N LEU A 63 1.86 -3.54 11.12
CA LEU A 63 1.83 -3.40 12.57
C LEU A 63 3.14 -3.86 13.22
N GLU A 64 3.67 -5.02 12.82
CA GLU A 64 4.95 -5.49 13.37
C GLU A 64 6.14 -4.64 12.93
N LYS A 65 6.11 -4.10 11.70
CA LYS A 65 7.13 -3.17 11.22
C LYS A 65 7.16 -1.89 12.04
N GLU A 66 5.99 -1.31 12.33
CA GLU A 66 5.88 -0.14 13.22
C GLU A 66 6.29 -0.45 14.66
N ALA A 67 6.09 -1.69 15.12
CA ALA A 67 6.53 -2.15 16.43
C ALA A 67 8.01 -2.58 16.48
N SER A 68 8.79 -2.35 15.41
CA SER A 68 10.20 -2.75 15.26
C SER A 68 10.47 -4.26 15.44
N ASN A 69 9.46 -5.10 15.20
CA ASN A 69 9.53 -6.56 15.34
C ASN A 69 9.77 -7.25 13.99
N GLU A 70 10.91 -6.99 13.35
CA GLU A 70 11.21 -7.46 12.00
C GLU A 70 11.11 -8.99 11.84
N LYS A 71 11.64 -9.75 12.82
CA LYS A 71 11.58 -11.22 12.79
C LYS A 71 10.14 -11.74 12.72
N MET A 72 9.24 -11.12 13.48
CA MET A 72 7.83 -11.49 13.49
C MET A 72 7.16 -11.09 12.18
N GLY A 73 7.50 -9.92 11.63
CA GLY A 73 7.04 -9.47 10.32
C GLY A 73 7.42 -10.42 9.18
N ILE A 74 8.66 -10.90 9.14
CA ILE A 74 9.14 -11.88 8.14
C ILE A 74 8.37 -13.21 8.27
N ASN A 75 8.19 -13.70 9.49
CA ASN A 75 7.43 -14.94 9.74
C ASN A 75 5.96 -14.81 9.34
N LEU A 76 5.33 -13.65 9.61
CA LEU A 76 3.96 -13.38 9.19
C LEU A 76 3.85 -13.28 7.67
N MET A 77 4.81 -12.64 6.99
CA MET A 77 4.82 -12.57 5.53
C MET A 77 4.96 -13.96 4.89
N ALA A 78 5.86 -14.80 5.41
CA ALA A 78 6.00 -16.17 4.92
C ALA A 78 4.69 -16.98 5.04
N LYS A 79 3.97 -16.85 6.16
CA LYS A 79 2.64 -17.45 6.35
C LYS A 79 1.60 -16.86 5.40
N ALA A 80 1.60 -15.55 5.22
CA ALA A 80 0.68 -14.86 4.32
C ALA A 80 0.84 -15.34 2.86
N LEU A 81 2.08 -15.53 2.39
CA LEU A 81 2.37 -16.04 1.05
C LEU A 81 2.06 -17.53 0.88
N GLN A 82 2.08 -18.33 1.96
CA GLN A 82 1.61 -19.71 1.94
C GLN A 82 0.08 -19.79 1.77
N GLU A 83 -0.66 -18.92 2.45
CA GLU A 83 -2.13 -18.88 2.35
C GLU A 83 -2.63 -18.20 1.07
N CYS A 84 -1.93 -17.16 0.63
CA CYS A 84 -2.30 -16.29 -0.48
C CYS A 84 -1.12 -16.12 -1.47
N PRO A 85 -0.76 -17.17 -2.22
CA PRO A 85 0.41 -17.15 -3.10
C PRO A 85 0.26 -16.21 -4.31
N ASP A 86 -0.97 -15.90 -4.72
CA ASP A 86 -1.27 -15.10 -5.93
C ASP A 86 -1.61 -13.63 -5.59
N SER A 87 -1.38 -13.21 -4.34
CA SER A 87 -1.67 -11.84 -3.92
C SER A 87 -0.54 -10.89 -4.29
N GLY A 88 -0.74 -10.07 -5.32
CA GLY A 88 0.24 -9.07 -5.73
C GLY A 88 0.50 -7.99 -4.68
N ILE A 89 -0.48 -7.68 -3.81
CA ILE A 89 -0.32 -6.72 -2.72
C ILE A 89 0.71 -7.22 -1.69
N LEU A 90 0.68 -8.51 -1.34
CA LEU A 90 1.64 -9.11 -0.42
C LEU A 90 3.04 -9.19 -1.03
N TRP A 91 3.13 -9.60 -2.30
CA TRP A 91 4.40 -9.62 -3.02
C TRP A 91 5.00 -8.23 -3.17
N ALA A 92 4.19 -7.20 -3.44
CA ALA A 92 4.65 -5.82 -3.52
C ALA A 92 5.23 -5.33 -2.18
N GLU A 93 4.59 -5.67 -1.06
CA GLU A 93 5.12 -5.34 0.26
C GLU A 93 6.40 -6.12 0.57
N GLU A 94 6.46 -7.42 0.22
CA GLU A 94 7.63 -8.27 0.42
C GLU A 94 8.86 -7.78 -0.37
N ILE A 95 8.65 -7.27 -1.59
CA ILE A 95 9.71 -6.61 -2.37
C ILE A 95 10.18 -5.34 -1.65
N LYS A 96 9.29 -4.55 -1.06
CA LYS A 96 9.67 -3.29 -0.38
C LYS A 96 10.41 -3.55 0.94
N THR A 97 10.00 -4.54 1.71
CA THR A 97 10.60 -4.89 3.01
C THR A 97 11.89 -5.68 2.87
N ALA A 98 12.08 -6.41 1.77
CA ALA A 98 13.26 -7.23 1.58
C ALA A 98 14.57 -6.40 1.53
N PRO A 99 15.67 -6.96 2.07
CA PRO A 99 17.00 -6.38 1.92
C PRO A 99 17.36 -6.14 0.46
N ARG A 100 18.10 -5.06 0.20
CA ARG A 100 18.46 -4.63 -1.17
C ARG A 100 19.11 -5.74 -2.01
N ALA A 101 19.91 -6.60 -1.38
CA ALA A 101 20.57 -7.73 -2.05
C ALA A 101 19.60 -8.80 -2.57
N THR A 102 18.55 -9.13 -1.79
CA THR A 102 17.59 -10.20 -2.15
C THR A 102 16.37 -9.67 -2.90
N ARG A 103 16.18 -8.36 -2.92
CA ARG A 103 15.02 -7.68 -3.50
C ARG A 103 14.78 -8.03 -4.98
N ARG A 104 15.86 -8.13 -5.76
CA ARG A 104 15.80 -8.51 -7.19
C ARG A 104 15.42 -9.98 -7.40
N ALA A 105 15.87 -10.88 -6.53
CA ALA A 105 15.48 -12.29 -6.63
C ALA A 105 13.99 -12.46 -6.31
N LYS A 106 13.52 -11.80 -5.25
CA LYS A 106 12.11 -11.82 -4.84
C LYS A 106 11.19 -11.17 -5.87
N SER A 107 11.64 -10.11 -6.55
CA SER A 107 10.82 -9.47 -7.59
C SER A 107 10.66 -10.35 -8.84
N LEU A 108 11.67 -11.15 -9.19
CA LEU A 108 11.54 -12.15 -10.25
C LEU A 108 10.59 -13.29 -9.86
N GLU A 109 10.59 -13.72 -8.59
CA GLU A 109 9.63 -14.69 -8.09
C GLU A 109 8.20 -14.14 -8.13
N ALA A 110 8.02 -12.90 -7.65
CA ALA A 110 6.73 -12.22 -7.66
C ALA A 110 6.18 -12.08 -9.08
N LEU A 111 7.01 -11.73 -10.07
CA LEU A 111 6.59 -11.69 -11.47
C LEU A 111 6.12 -13.06 -11.94
N LYS A 112 6.92 -14.11 -11.76
CA LYS A 112 6.55 -15.48 -12.18
C LYS A 112 5.20 -15.97 -11.63
N ARG A 113 4.78 -15.49 -10.46
CA ARG A 113 3.47 -15.85 -9.88
C ARG A 113 2.37 -14.86 -10.24
N CYS A 114 2.68 -13.57 -10.28
CA CYS A 114 1.74 -12.45 -10.40
C CYS A 114 2.18 -11.51 -11.54
N ASP A 115 2.33 -12.05 -12.76
CA ASP A 115 2.94 -11.36 -13.91
C ASP A 115 2.20 -10.09 -14.38
N ASN A 116 0.93 -9.94 -14.00
CA ASN A 116 0.07 -8.83 -14.41
C ASN A 116 -0.54 -8.04 -13.24
N ASP A 117 -0.05 -8.22 -12.01
CA ASP A 117 -0.55 -7.41 -10.88
C ASP A 117 0.07 -6.00 -10.89
N PRO A 118 -0.75 -4.93 -10.91
CA PRO A 118 -0.27 -3.55 -10.92
C PRO A 118 0.61 -3.18 -9.71
N HIS A 119 0.36 -3.74 -8.53
CA HIS A 119 1.12 -3.46 -7.32
C HIS A 119 2.53 -4.05 -7.40
N VAL A 120 2.66 -5.27 -7.93
CA VAL A 120 3.96 -5.93 -8.13
C VAL A 120 4.79 -5.16 -9.15
N ILE A 121 4.19 -4.77 -10.27
CA ILE A 121 4.86 -4.00 -11.32
C ILE A 121 5.27 -2.62 -10.80
N CYS A 122 4.44 -1.97 -9.99
CA CYS A 122 4.79 -0.73 -9.31
C CYS A 122 5.98 -0.91 -8.33
N ALA A 123 6.03 -2.02 -7.58
CA ALA A 123 7.15 -2.32 -6.69
C ALA A 123 8.46 -2.61 -7.48
N VAL A 124 8.36 -3.30 -8.61
CA VAL A 124 9.47 -3.52 -9.56
C VAL A 124 9.94 -2.21 -10.18
N ALA A 125 9.03 -1.27 -10.47
CA ALA A 125 9.41 0.04 -10.96
C ALA A 125 10.24 0.80 -9.91
N GLY A 126 9.84 0.76 -8.63
CA GLY A 126 10.61 1.31 -7.50
C GLY A 126 12.03 0.71 -7.39
N LEU A 127 12.17 -0.59 -7.63
CA LEU A 127 13.49 -1.24 -7.71
C LEU A 127 14.41 -0.62 -8.78
N PHE A 128 13.86 -0.32 -9.95
CA PHE A 128 14.64 0.32 -11.01
C PHE A 128 15.02 1.77 -10.67
N VAL A 129 14.20 2.46 -9.88
CA VAL A 129 14.55 3.79 -9.33
C VAL A 129 15.75 3.66 -8.39
N ASP A 130 15.74 2.69 -7.47
CA ASP A 130 16.86 2.43 -6.56
C ASP A 130 18.15 2.02 -7.28
N GLU A 131 18.03 1.33 -8.43
CA GLU A 131 19.15 0.98 -9.32
C GLU A 131 19.56 2.14 -10.24
N ARG A 132 18.92 3.32 -10.16
CA ARG A 132 19.14 4.51 -11.00
C ARG A 132 18.88 4.27 -12.50
N LYS A 133 18.05 3.29 -12.85
CA LYS A 133 17.67 2.94 -14.23
C LYS A 133 16.35 3.61 -14.62
N TYR A 134 16.36 4.94 -14.66
CA TYR A 134 15.13 5.75 -14.86
C TYR A 134 14.34 5.44 -16.14
N PRO A 135 14.97 5.21 -17.33
CA PRO A 135 14.21 4.88 -18.53
C PRO A 135 13.47 3.54 -18.42
N LYS A 136 14.04 2.58 -17.69
CA LYS A 136 13.36 1.30 -17.41
C LYS A 136 12.25 1.50 -16.39
N ALA A 137 12.52 2.21 -15.29
CA ALA A 137 11.51 2.52 -14.28
C ALA A 137 10.26 3.15 -14.90
N ARG A 138 10.42 4.14 -15.78
CA ARG A 138 9.31 4.80 -16.49
C ARG A 138 8.48 3.82 -17.34
N LYS A 139 9.12 2.90 -18.06
CA LYS A 139 8.40 1.86 -18.82
C LYS A 139 7.59 0.94 -17.92
N TRP A 140 8.15 0.56 -16.77
CA TRP A 140 7.45 -0.27 -15.79
C TRP A 140 6.29 0.47 -15.12
N TYR A 141 6.44 1.75 -14.77
CA TYR A 141 5.32 2.55 -14.27
C TYR A 141 4.22 2.74 -15.31
N ASN A 142 4.57 3.02 -16.58
CA ASN A 142 3.59 3.07 -17.68
C ASN A 142 2.85 1.74 -17.85
N ARG A 143 3.55 0.61 -17.72
CA ARG A 143 2.92 -0.71 -17.72
C ARG A 143 1.97 -0.88 -16.53
N ALA A 144 2.32 -0.42 -15.34
CA ALA A 144 1.48 -0.55 -14.16
C ALA A 144 0.15 0.20 -14.32
N VAL A 145 0.20 1.45 -14.79
CA VAL A 145 -1.02 2.28 -14.97
C VAL A 145 -1.88 1.85 -16.16
N THR A 146 -1.30 1.15 -17.15
CA THR A 146 -2.07 0.62 -18.30
C THR A 146 -2.75 -0.71 -17.99
N LEU A 147 -2.25 -1.47 -17.02
CA LEU A 147 -2.89 -2.71 -16.57
C LEU A 147 -4.13 -2.45 -15.71
N ASP A 148 -4.01 -1.53 -14.74
CA ASP A 148 -5.15 -1.05 -13.96
C ASP A 148 -5.00 0.45 -13.71
N ASP A 149 -5.81 1.21 -14.43
CA ASP A 149 -5.85 2.66 -14.37
C ASP A 149 -6.66 3.19 -13.18
N LYS A 150 -7.37 2.31 -12.44
CA LYS A 150 -8.24 2.70 -11.33
C LYS A 150 -7.51 2.78 -9.99
N ILE A 151 -6.26 2.32 -9.92
CA ILE A 151 -5.47 2.33 -8.68
C ILE A 151 -4.69 3.65 -8.59
N GLY A 152 -5.18 4.57 -7.76
CA GLY A 152 -4.58 5.88 -7.53
C GLY A 152 -3.20 5.83 -6.87
N ASP A 153 -2.91 4.79 -6.07
CA ASP A 153 -1.60 4.63 -5.45
C ASP A 153 -0.49 4.37 -6.49
N VAL A 154 -0.81 3.66 -7.59
CA VAL A 154 0.12 3.42 -8.71
C VAL A 154 0.38 4.72 -9.47
N TRP A 155 -0.67 5.51 -9.73
CA TRP A 155 -0.52 6.85 -10.31
C TRP A 155 0.32 7.77 -9.42
N ALA A 156 0.09 7.74 -8.10
CA ALA A 156 0.84 8.56 -7.16
C ALA A 156 2.32 8.17 -7.10
N ALA A 157 2.63 6.87 -7.14
CA ALA A 157 4.01 6.39 -7.23
C ALA A 157 4.68 6.80 -8.55
N TYR A 158 3.93 6.76 -9.66
CA TYR A 158 4.45 7.18 -10.96
C TYR A 158 4.71 8.70 -10.99
N PHE A 159 3.76 9.50 -10.50
CA PHE A 159 3.92 10.94 -10.44
C PHE A 159 5.04 11.36 -9.47
N ALA A 160 5.17 10.70 -8.32
CA ALA A 160 6.27 10.92 -7.39
C ALA A 160 7.64 10.67 -8.05
N PHE A 161 7.75 9.64 -8.90
CA PHE A 161 8.96 9.38 -9.67
C PHE A 161 9.27 10.50 -10.70
N GLU A 162 8.26 11.01 -11.41
CA GLU A 162 8.47 12.11 -12.37
C GLU A 162 8.74 13.46 -11.67
N LEU A 163 8.26 13.65 -10.43
CA LEU A 163 8.60 14.83 -9.63
C LEU A 163 10.08 14.83 -9.20
N THR A 164 10.67 13.66 -8.92
CA THR A 164 12.07 13.58 -8.45
C THR A 164 13.07 13.45 -9.59
N HIS A 165 12.69 12.82 -10.71
CA HIS A 165 13.61 12.44 -11.79
C HIS A 165 13.11 12.75 -13.20
N GLY A 166 11.89 13.28 -13.33
CA GLY A 166 11.25 13.58 -14.61
C GLY A 166 11.40 15.03 -15.04
N GLU A 167 10.92 15.30 -16.25
CA GLU A 167 10.79 16.64 -16.81
C GLU A 167 9.33 17.12 -16.67
N ASP A 168 9.11 18.44 -16.70
CA ASP A 168 7.79 19.05 -16.55
C ASP A 168 6.75 18.55 -17.57
N GLU A 169 7.18 18.16 -18.77
CA GLU A 169 6.29 17.60 -19.79
C GLU A 169 5.73 16.24 -19.38
N HIS A 170 6.58 15.37 -18.83
CA HIS A 170 6.16 14.05 -18.33
C HIS A 170 5.20 14.21 -17.13
N GLN A 171 5.42 15.19 -16.26
CA GLN A 171 4.52 15.48 -15.14
C GLN A 171 3.12 15.90 -15.63
N LYS A 172 3.05 16.73 -16.67
CA LYS A 172 1.77 17.14 -17.29
C LYS A 172 1.06 15.99 -17.97
N ASP A 173 1.80 15.10 -18.65
CA ASP A 173 1.22 13.91 -19.28
C ASP A 173 0.61 12.95 -18.22
N VAL A 174 1.35 12.67 -17.14
CA VAL A 174 0.85 11.79 -16.07
C VAL A 174 -0.38 12.36 -15.38
N THR A 175 -0.41 13.67 -15.10
CA THR A 175 -1.57 14.33 -14.48
C THR A 175 -2.79 14.32 -15.39
N ALA A 176 -2.61 14.55 -16.70
CA ALA A 176 -3.69 14.48 -17.68
C ALA A 176 -4.26 13.06 -17.80
N ARG A 177 -3.40 12.03 -17.87
CA ARG A 177 -3.83 10.63 -17.94
C ARG A 177 -4.54 10.18 -16.66
N CYS A 178 -4.02 10.55 -15.50
CA CYS A 178 -4.66 10.26 -14.22
C CYS A 178 -6.05 10.92 -14.11
N ALA A 179 -6.21 12.16 -14.60
CA ALA A 179 -7.50 12.83 -14.63
C ALA A 179 -8.52 12.10 -15.53
N GLY A 180 -8.08 11.55 -16.67
CA GLY A 180 -8.90 10.76 -17.58
C GLY A 180 -9.26 9.36 -17.04
N ALA A 181 -8.35 8.72 -16.31
CA ALA A 181 -8.54 7.38 -15.76
C ALA A 181 -9.54 7.32 -14.58
N ASP A 182 -9.71 8.43 -13.84
CA ASP A 182 -10.54 8.49 -12.63
C ASP A 182 -10.24 7.36 -11.61
N PRO A 183 -9.04 7.37 -10.98
CA PRO A 183 -8.70 6.37 -9.99
C PRO A 183 -9.60 6.42 -8.75
N LYS A 184 -10.02 5.24 -8.29
CA LYS A 184 -10.95 5.04 -7.17
C LYS A 184 -10.39 4.18 -6.06
N TYR A 185 -9.37 3.39 -6.37
CA TYR A 185 -8.76 2.43 -5.46
C TYR A 185 -7.36 2.89 -5.05
N GLY A 186 -6.82 2.29 -3.99
CA GLY A 186 -5.57 2.71 -3.37
C GLY A 186 -5.79 3.19 -1.96
N GLU A 187 -4.92 2.77 -1.05
CA GLU A 187 -5.02 3.06 0.37
C GLU A 187 -4.69 4.53 0.65
N LEU A 188 -3.63 5.05 0.02
CA LEU A 188 -3.22 6.44 0.16
C LEU A 188 -4.18 7.36 -0.59
N TRP A 189 -4.57 6.96 -1.80
CA TRP A 189 -5.57 7.66 -2.59
C TRP A 189 -6.90 7.77 -1.84
N CYS A 190 -7.43 6.66 -1.32
CA CYS A 190 -8.68 6.68 -0.56
C CYS A 190 -8.57 7.49 0.72
N SER A 191 -7.43 7.43 1.43
CA SER A 191 -7.24 8.20 2.66
C SER A 191 -7.38 9.69 2.37
N ILE A 192 -6.64 10.18 1.37
CA ILE A 192 -6.59 11.62 1.06
C ILE A 192 -7.88 12.08 0.36
N SER A 193 -8.47 11.24 -0.50
CA SER A 193 -9.74 11.54 -1.17
C SER A 193 -10.92 11.65 -0.19
N LYS A 194 -10.94 10.81 0.85
CA LYS A 194 -12.02 10.78 1.85
C LYS A 194 -11.84 11.84 2.95
N ASP A 195 -10.69 12.52 3.00
CA ASP A 195 -10.50 13.63 3.93
C ASP A 195 -11.48 14.77 3.60
N PRO A 196 -12.25 15.28 4.59
CA PRO A 196 -13.27 16.31 4.36
C PRO A 196 -12.75 17.58 3.71
N THR A 197 -11.46 17.91 3.92
CA THR A 197 -10.76 19.07 3.36
C THR A 197 -10.55 18.96 1.85
N ASN A 198 -10.50 17.74 1.31
CA ASN A 198 -10.14 17.45 -0.08
C ASN A 198 -11.37 17.16 -0.97
N ARG A 199 -12.58 17.23 -0.42
CA ARG A 199 -13.83 16.78 -1.09
C ARG A 199 -14.16 17.50 -2.41
N LYS A 200 -13.64 18.71 -2.63
CA LYS A 200 -13.87 19.53 -3.84
C LYS A 200 -12.63 19.68 -4.73
N VAL A 201 -11.53 19.03 -4.39
CA VAL A 201 -10.25 19.20 -5.08
C VAL A 201 -10.26 18.38 -6.39
N ALA A 202 -9.72 18.96 -7.45
CA ALA A 202 -9.59 18.26 -8.74
C ALA A 202 -8.61 17.08 -8.62
N LYS A 203 -8.83 16.00 -9.37
CA LYS A 203 -8.03 14.76 -9.26
C LYS A 203 -6.54 14.96 -9.55
N GLY A 204 -6.19 15.90 -10.43
CA GLY A 204 -4.79 16.26 -10.70
C GLY A 204 -4.09 16.88 -9.48
N GLU A 205 -4.78 17.75 -8.73
CA GLU A 205 -4.26 18.32 -7.49
C GLU A 205 -4.29 17.32 -6.33
N LEU A 206 -5.28 16.42 -6.32
CA LEU A 206 -5.31 15.30 -5.38
C LEU A 206 -4.09 14.38 -5.58
N LEU A 207 -3.72 14.09 -6.84
CA LEU A 207 -2.54 13.30 -7.17
C LEU A 207 -1.25 13.93 -6.64
N ASP A 208 -1.10 15.26 -6.78
CA ASP A 208 0.05 15.99 -6.24
C ASP A 208 0.15 15.85 -4.72
N ARG A 209 -0.98 15.98 -4.00
CA ARG A 209 -1.01 15.79 -2.54
C ARG A 209 -0.64 14.36 -2.14
N VAL A 210 -1.16 13.36 -2.87
CA VAL A 210 -0.86 11.94 -2.60
C VAL A 210 0.61 11.63 -2.89
N ALA A 211 1.16 12.14 -4.00
CA ALA A 211 2.56 11.95 -4.36
C ALA A 211 3.51 12.61 -3.37
N LYS A 212 3.24 13.86 -2.95
CA LYS A 212 4.03 14.54 -1.91
C LYS A 212 4.02 13.75 -0.60
N ARG A 213 2.86 13.27 -0.17
CA ARG A 213 2.72 12.43 1.02
C ARG A 213 3.48 11.11 0.90
N LEU A 214 3.52 10.52 -0.29
CA LEU A 214 4.30 9.32 -0.57
C LEU A 214 5.80 9.61 -0.45
N ILE A 215 6.28 10.70 -1.06
CA ILE A 215 7.68 11.13 -1.02
C ILE A 215 8.12 11.35 0.43
N GLU A 216 7.34 12.09 1.22
CA GLU A 216 7.58 12.29 2.66
C GLU A 216 7.75 10.96 3.41
N ARG A 217 6.80 10.03 3.22
CA ARG A 217 6.85 8.70 3.86
C ARG A 217 8.09 7.90 3.45
N THR A 218 8.48 7.95 2.18
CA THR A 218 9.69 7.26 1.71
C THR A 218 10.96 7.90 2.25
N ALA A 219 11.00 9.23 2.39
CA ALA A 219 12.12 9.94 2.98
C ALA A 219 12.25 9.69 4.49
N GLU A 220 11.13 9.63 5.22
CA GLU A 220 11.09 9.23 6.63
C GLU A 220 11.58 7.79 6.81
N ALA A 221 11.11 6.86 5.97
CA ALA A 221 11.56 5.47 6.01
C ALA A 221 13.06 5.32 5.72
N SER A 222 13.64 6.16 4.86
CA SER A 222 15.08 6.17 4.57
C SER A 222 15.94 6.79 5.68
N LYS A 223 15.35 7.58 6.60
CA LYS A 223 16.09 8.16 7.75
C LYS A 223 16.12 7.25 8.96
N VAL A 224 15.21 6.28 9.03
CA VAL A 224 15.06 5.31 10.13
C VAL A 224 15.79 3.99 9.85
N ALA A 225 16.12 3.72 8.58
CA ALA A 225 16.93 2.59 8.13
C ALA A 225 18.43 2.94 8.09
#